data_AF-A0A0K2B1S1-F1
#
_entry.id   AF-A0A0K2B1S1-F1
#
_cell.length_a   1.000
_cell.length_b   1.000
_cell.length_c   1.000
_cell.angle_alpha   90.00
_cell.angle_beta   90.00
_cell.angle_gamma   90.00
#
_symmetry.space_group_name_H-M   'P 1'
#
loop_
_entity.id
_entity.type
_entity.pdbx_description
1 polymer ?
#
loop_
_entity_poly.entity_id
_entity_poly.type
_entity_poly.pdbx_seq_one_letter_code
_entity_poly.pdbx_strand_id
1 'polypeptide(L)'
;MTTNPFPEVSSGEELDDVWAGHYVECVGCVDMVPLHNGEDPVEWAKKHTAERPWHTRFRTTRIVNFSVTADNGPAGSPPGLFPAVS
;
A
#
# COMPACT_ATOMS: atom_id res chain seq x y z
N MET A 1 11.82 -6.26 -30.26
CA MET A 1 10.59 -5.97 -29.48
C MET A 1 10.93 -6.18 -28.03
N THR A 2 11.32 -5.12 -27.34
CA THR A 2 11.73 -5.15 -25.94
C THR A 2 10.44 -5.15 -25.12
N THR A 3 10.09 -6.31 -24.57
CA THR A 3 8.94 -6.45 -23.67
C THR A 3 9.21 -5.59 -22.45
N ASN A 4 8.43 -4.52 -22.27
CA ASN A 4 8.55 -3.63 -21.12
C ASN A 4 8.38 -4.47 -19.83
N PRO A 5 9.38 -4.54 -18.93
CA PRO A 5 9.29 -5.33 -17.70
C PRO A 5 8.28 -4.74 -16.69
N PHE A 6 7.86 -3.49 -16.87
CA PHE A 6 6.91 -2.78 -16.00
C PHE A 6 5.92 -1.98 -16.86
N PRO A 7 4.88 -2.63 -17.42
CA PRO A 7 3.91 -1.94 -18.25
C PRO A 7 3.19 -0.84 -17.45
N GLU A 8 3.08 0.33 -18.06
CA GLU A 8 2.26 1.43 -17.57
C GLU A 8 0.80 0.97 -17.53
N VAL A 9 0.20 0.94 -16.34
CA VAL A 9 -1.22 0.66 -16.18
C VAL A 9 -1.96 1.96 -16.44
N SER A 10 -2.45 2.13 -17.67
CA SER A 10 -3.28 3.29 -18.08
C SER A 10 -4.77 3.07 -17.86
N SER A 11 -5.15 2.02 -17.13
CA SER A 11 -6.54 1.63 -16.88
C SER A 11 -7.10 2.45 -15.72
N GLY A 12 -8.09 3.30 -16.00
CA GLY A 12 -8.96 3.90 -14.99
C GLY A 12 -10.04 2.93 -14.47
N GLU A 13 -10.01 1.68 -14.92
CA GLU A 13 -10.83 0.58 -14.44
C GLU A 13 -9.94 -0.30 -13.55
N GLU A 14 -10.25 -0.31 -12.25
CA GLU A 14 -9.67 -1.15 -11.19
C GLU A 14 -8.29 -0.76 -10.62
N LEU A 15 -8.26 0.34 -9.84
CA LEU A 15 -7.55 0.32 -8.54
C LEU A 15 -8.50 -0.13 -7.40
N ASP A 16 -9.54 -0.89 -7.75
CA ASP A 16 -10.62 -1.30 -6.85
C ASP A 16 -10.19 -2.42 -5.88
N ASP A 17 -9.03 -3.05 -6.10
CA ASP A 17 -8.55 -4.16 -5.29
C ASP A 17 -7.82 -3.76 -3.99
N VAL A 18 -7.58 -2.47 -3.74
CA VAL A 18 -6.96 -2.01 -2.47
C VAL A 18 -8.03 -1.42 -1.55
N TRP A 19 -8.96 -2.27 -1.15
CA TRP A 19 -9.98 -1.98 -0.14
C TRP A 19 -9.41 -2.04 1.28
N ALA A 20 -8.69 -0.99 1.67
CA ALA A 20 -8.89 -0.29 2.95
C ALA A 20 -7.75 0.72 3.16
N GLY A 21 -8.09 1.94 3.55
CA GLY A 21 -7.11 2.91 4.05
C GLY A 21 -6.66 2.60 5.48
N HIS A 22 -7.38 1.75 6.22
CA HIS A 22 -7.15 1.46 7.64
C HIS A 22 -7.19 -0.04 7.90
N TYR A 23 -6.24 -0.52 8.70
CA TYR A 23 -6.08 -1.92 9.07
C TYR A 23 -5.89 -2.04 10.57
N VAL A 24 -6.24 -3.19 11.10
CA VAL A 24 -5.84 -3.64 12.44
C VAL A 24 -4.99 -4.90 12.30
N GLU A 25 -4.00 -5.03 13.16
CA GLU A 25 -3.17 -6.22 13.22
C GLU A 25 -2.81 -6.59 14.65
N CYS A 26 -2.61 -7.89 14.86
CA CYS A 26 -2.04 -8.43 16.09
C CYS A 26 -0.51 -8.48 15.96
N VAL A 27 0.21 -7.88 16.90
CA VAL A 27 1.67 -7.82 16.92
C VAL A 27 2.23 -9.21 17.22
N GLY A 28 2.56 -9.94 16.16
CA GLY A 28 3.01 -11.34 16.19
C GLY A 28 2.25 -12.25 15.20
N CYS A 29 1.15 -11.77 14.64
CA CYS A 29 0.50 -12.39 13.48
C CYS A 29 1.06 -11.80 12.18
N VAL A 30 0.99 -12.57 11.10
CA VAL A 30 1.36 -12.09 9.75
C VAL A 30 0.20 -11.33 9.10
N ASP A 31 -1.03 -11.59 9.55
CA ASP A 31 -2.24 -11.08 8.90
C ASP A 31 -2.57 -9.65 9.32
N MET A 32 -2.76 -8.77 8.33
CA MET A 32 -3.40 -7.47 8.47
C MET A 32 -4.87 -7.61 8.08
N VAL A 33 -5.78 -7.15 8.95
CA VAL A 33 -7.22 -7.20 8.69
C VAL A 33 -7.69 -5.81 8.27
N PRO A 34 -8.33 -5.65 7.09
CA PRO A 34 -8.90 -4.38 6.70
C PRO A 34 -10.03 -4.00 7.66
N LEU A 35 -10.04 -2.74 8.10
CA LEU A 35 -11.15 -2.17 8.87
C LEU A 35 -12.12 -1.48 7.92
N HIS A 36 -13.37 -1.92 7.94
CA HIS A 36 -14.46 -1.26 7.22
C HIS A 36 -14.90 0.02 7.96
N ASN A 37 -15.56 0.93 7.22
CA ASN A 37 -16.02 2.19 7.80
C ASN A 37 -16.97 1.95 8.99
N GLY A 38 -16.62 2.50 10.15
CA GLY A 38 -17.41 2.39 11.38
C GLY A 38 -17.02 1.21 12.29
N GLU A 39 -16.08 0.36 11.87
CA GLU A 39 -15.54 -0.67 12.75
C GLU A 39 -14.58 -0.07 13.80
N ASP A 40 -14.78 -0.47 15.06
CA ASP A 40 -13.88 -0.10 16.15
C ASP A 40 -12.74 -1.12 16.27
N PRO A 41 -11.47 -0.73 16.04
CA PRO A 41 -10.33 -1.63 16.18
C PRO A 41 -10.19 -2.21 17.59
N VAL A 42 -10.68 -1.52 18.62
CA VAL A 42 -10.64 -2.00 20.01
C VAL A 42 -11.62 -3.15 20.21
N GLU A 43 -12.83 -3.07 19.66
CA GLU A 43 -13.81 -4.16 19.73
C GLU A 43 -13.35 -5.37 18.94
N TRP A 44 -12.71 -5.17 17.77
CA TRP A 44 -12.05 -6.24 17.04
C TRP A 44 -10.97 -6.93 17.90
N ALA A 45 -10.10 -6.16 18.54
CA ALA A 45 -9.02 -6.69 19.38
C ALA A 45 -9.55 -7.47 20.59
N LYS A 46 -10.63 -7.01 21.24
CA LYS A 46 -11.31 -7.73 22.32
C LYS A 46 -11.82 -9.09 21.84
N LYS A 47 -12.50 -9.13 20.70
CA LYS A 47 -13.00 -10.38 20.10
C LYS A 47 -11.85 -11.33 19.75
N HIS A 48 -10.78 -10.82 19.14
CA HIS A 48 -9.61 -11.62 18.78
C HIS A 48 -8.91 -12.20 20.00
N THR A 49 -8.80 -11.42 21.08
CA THR A 49 -8.23 -11.89 22.36
C THR A 49 -9.11 -12.95 23.02
N ALA A 50 -10.44 -12.86 22.90
CA ALA A 50 -11.35 -13.87 23.43
C ALA A 50 -11.16 -15.24 22.75
N GLU A 51 -10.86 -15.25 21.44
CA GLU A 51 -10.56 -16.48 20.69
C GLU A 51 -9.10 -16.94 20.86
N ARG A 52 -8.17 -16.00 21.06
CA ARG A 52 -6.72 -16.25 21.18
C ARG A 52 -6.12 -15.45 22.35
N PRO A 53 -6.23 -15.91 23.60
CA PRO A 53 -5.88 -15.12 24.79
C PRO A 53 -4.41 -14.68 24.90
N TRP A 54 -3.49 -15.35 24.21
CA TRP A 54 -2.07 -14.99 24.16
C TRP A 54 -1.76 -13.85 23.16
N HIS A 55 -2.73 -13.45 22.35
CA HIS A 55 -2.62 -12.28 21.47
C HIS A 55 -3.03 -11.02 22.24
N THR A 56 -2.05 -10.30 22.79
CA THR A 56 -2.29 -9.20 23.74
C THR A 56 -1.85 -7.83 23.24
N ARG A 57 -1.24 -7.77 22.05
CA ARG A 57 -0.68 -6.54 21.47
C ARG A 57 -1.25 -6.34 20.09
N PHE A 58 -1.77 -5.15 19.84
CA PHE A 58 -2.46 -4.78 18.62
C PHE A 58 -1.96 -3.42 18.13
N ARG A 59 -1.96 -3.19 16.83
CA ARG A 59 -1.70 -1.87 16.25
C ARG A 59 -2.66 -1.59 15.10
N THR A 60 -2.91 -0.32 14.87
CA THR A 60 -3.66 0.15 13.71
C THR A 60 -2.69 0.73 12.70
N THR A 61 -2.91 0.41 11.43
CA THR A 61 -2.05 0.84 10.32
C THR A 61 -2.90 1.55 9.28
N ARG A 62 -2.44 2.70 8.81
CA ARG A 62 -3.09 3.47 7.74
C ARG A 62 -2.23 3.45 6.49
N ILE A 63 -2.79 3.02 5.37
CA ILE A 63 -2.09 3.01 4.08
C ILE A 63 -2.69 4.12 3.21
N VAL A 64 -1.83 4.97 2.65
CA VAL A 64 -2.20 6.06 1.74
C VAL A 64 -1.40 5.89 0.46
N ASN A 65 -2.10 5.62 -0.64
CA ASN A 65 -1.50 5.46 -1.96
C ASN A 65 -1.53 6.81 -2.70
N PHE A 66 -0.44 7.14 -3.39
CA PHE A 66 -0.35 8.30 -4.26
C PHE A 66 0.55 7.96 -5.45
N SER A 67 0.31 8.61 -6.59
CA SER A 67 1.19 8.57 -7.76
C SER A 67 1.79 9.96 -7.99
N VAL A 68 2.98 10.00 -8.59
CA VAL A 68 3.65 11.24 -9.00
C VAL A 68 3.96 11.15 -10.48
N THR A 69 3.45 12.10 -11.27
CA THR A 69 3.84 12.29 -12.68
C THR A 69 5.06 13.20 -12.76
N ALA A 70 6.01 12.87 -13.64
CA ALA A 70 7.31 13.54 -13.75
C ALA A 70 7.26 14.95 -14.40
N ASP A 71 6.08 15.52 -14.63
CA ASP A 71 5.93 16.74 -15.45
C ASP A 71 6.17 18.07 -14.70
N ASN A 72 6.68 18.03 -13.46
CA ASN A 72 7.07 19.25 -12.72
C ASN A 72 8.47 19.13 -12.08
N GLY A 73 9.44 18.55 -12.80
CA GLY A 73 10.85 18.78 -12.50
C GLY A 73 11.26 20.21 -12.90
N PRO A 74 12.04 20.96 -12.10
CA PRO A 74 12.53 22.27 -12.51
C PRO A 74 13.31 22.13 -13.81
N ALA A 75 13.05 23.04 -14.76
CA ALA A 75 13.73 23.10 -16.05
C ALA A 75 15.25 23.13 -15.84
N GLY A 76 15.92 21.99 -16.02
CA GLY A 76 17.37 21.91 -15.90
C GLY A 76 17.85 20.60 -15.30
N SER A 77 17.97 19.56 -16.13
CA SER A 77 19.07 18.60 -15.99
C SER A 77 19.59 18.26 -17.38
N PRO A 78 20.93 18.18 -17.55
CA PRO A 78 21.58 18.39 -18.84
C PRO A 78 21.53 17.14 -19.72
N PRO A 79 21.62 17.29 -21.06
CA PRO A 79 21.64 16.15 -21.95
C PRO A 79 23.02 15.49 -21.85
N GLY A 80 23.05 14.19 -21.58
CA GLY A 80 24.24 13.36 -21.78
C GLY A 80 24.68 12.60 -20.54
N LEU A 81 23.95 11.54 -20.20
CA LEU A 81 24.44 10.55 -19.24
C LEU A 81 24.08 9.12 -19.62
N PHE A 82 24.02 8.77 -20.92
CA PHE A 82 24.16 7.37 -21.32
C PHE A 82 24.95 7.30 -22.63
N PRO A 83 26.11 6.62 -22.68
CA PRO A 83 26.86 6.47 -23.90
C PRO A 83 26.10 5.54 -24.85
N ALA A 84 26.01 5.95 -26.12
CA ALA A 84 25.54 5.07 -27.18
C ALA A 84 26.54 3.91 -27.33
N VAL A 85 26.10 2.70 -27.01
CA VAL A 85 26.84 1.49 -27.37
C VAL A 85 26.40 1.11 -28.79
N SER A 86 27.41 1.03 -29.66
CA SER A 86 27.33 0.81 -31.11
C SER A 86 26.71 -0.53 -31.51
#